data_AF-A0A1G9VJP2-F1
#
_entry.id   AF-A0A1G9VJP2-F1
#
_cell.length_a   1.000
_cell.length_b   1.000
_cell.length_c   1.000
_cell.angle_alpha   90.00
_cell.angle_beta   90.00
_cell.angle_gamma   90.00
#
_symmetry.space_group_name_H-M   'P 1'
#
loop_
_entity.id
_entity.type
_entity.pdbx_description
1 polymer ?
#
loop_
_entity_poly.entity_id
_entity_poly.type
_entity_poly.pdbx_seq_one_letter_code
_entity_poly.pdbx_strand_id
1 'polypeptide(L)'
;MGDIPYDTAHLAVPHGADAAGAEPRWRKSSHSNHQSNCVEIAELDRNSVGFRDSKDRQGPVLVFTRGEAEAFIAGIARGDFAAE
;
A
#
# COMPACT_ATOMS: atom_id res chain seq x y z
N MET A 1 -11.24 -2.71 23.37
CA MET A 1 -11.81 -3.93 22.77
C MET A 1 -12.75 -3.49 21.65
N GLY A 2 -12.18 -2.95 20.58
CA GLY A 2 -12.92 -2.49 19.41
C GLY A 2 -12.33 -3.23 18.24
N ASP A 3 -13.01 -4.27 17.80
CA ASP A 3 -12.71 -5.02 16.60
C ASP A 3 -12.82 -4.02 15.43
N ILE A 4 -11.71 -3.70 14.77
CA ILE A 4 -11.77 -3.07 13.46
C ILE A 4 -11.98 -4.24 12.50
N PRO A 5 -13.19 -4.48 11.99
CA PRO A 5 -13.36 -5.53 11.01
C PRO A 5 -12.57 -5.10 9.78
N TYR A 6 -11.47 -5.80 9.51
CA TYR A 6 -10.87 -5.81 8.19
C TYR A 6 -11.94 -6.39 7.27
N ASP A 7 -12.74 -5.49 6.70
CA ASP A 7 -13.74 -5.83 5.71
C ASP A 7 -13.00 -6.41 4.50
N THR A 8 -13.06 -7.73 4.37
CA THR A 8 -12.39 -8.54 3.37
C THR A 8 -12.90 -8.26 1.93
N ALA A 9 -13.81 -7.30 1.74
CA ALA A 9 -14.42 -7.03 0.44
C ALA A 9 -13.60 -6.10 -0.48
N HIS A 10 -12.48 -5.53 -0.01
CA HIS A 10 -11.60 -4.69 -0.83
C HIS A 10 -10.53 -5.46 -1.63
N LEU A 11 -10.44 -6.79 -1.51
CA LEU A 11 -9.34 -7.58 -2.07
C LEU A 11 -9.40 -7.90 -3.57
N ALA A 12 -10.29 -7.27 -4.33
CA ALA A 12 -10.27 -7.41 -5.79
C ALA A 12 -10.38 -6.05 -6.46
N VAL A 13 -9.31 -5.24 -6.39
CA VAL A 13 -9.02 -4.35 -7.51
C VAL A 13 -8.71 -5.27 -8.68
N PRO A 14 -9.56 -5.37 -9.73
CA PRO A 14 -9.28 -6.25 -10.84
C PRO A 14 -7.93 -5.86 -11.44
N HIS A 15 -7.12 -6.88 -11.76
CA HIS A 15 -5.86 -6.72 -12.47
C HIS A 15 -6.12 -5.86 -13.72
N GLY A 16 -5.65 -4.60 -13.68
CA GLY A 16 -5.80 -3.66 -14.78
C GLY A 16 -7.16 -2.94 -14.88
N ALA A 17 -7.83 -2.59 -13.78
CA ALA A 17 -8.92 -1.59 -13.88
C ALA A 17 -8.34 -0.21 -14.22
N ASP A 18 -8.51 0.17 -15.48
CA ASP A 18 -8.26 1.50 -16.02
C ASP A 18 -8.98 2.58 -15.20
N ALA A 19 -8.26 3.19 -14.25
CA ALA A 19 -8.59 4.54 -13.80
C ALA A 19 -8.41 5.45 -15.03
N ALA A 20 -9.51 6.05 -15.49
CA ALA A 20 -9.51 6.91 -16.67
C ALA A 20 -8.36 7.95 -16.62
N GLY A 21 -7.30 7.72 -17.41
CA GLY A 21 -6.45 8.75 -18.00
C GLY A 21 -4.98 8.85 -17.59
N ALA A 22 -4.51 8.20 -16.51
CA ALA A 22 -3.08 8.23 -16.19
C ALA A 22 -2.66 7.06 -15.29
N GLU A 23 -1.55 6.41 -15.64
CA GLU A 23 -0.94 5.42 -14.76
C GLU A 23 -0.54 6.06 -13.42
N PRO A 24 -0.82 5.41 -12.28
CA PRO A 24 -0.45 5.92 -10.97
C PRO A 24 1.06 6.13 -10.85
N ARG A 25 1.45 7.26 -10.25
CA ARG A 25 2.86 7.67 -10.12
C ARG A 25 3.53 6.96 -8.94
N TRP A 26 4.01 5.75 -9.19
CA TRP A 26 4.75 4.95 -8.22
C TRP A 26 6.08 5.59 -7.82
N ARG A 27 6.29 5.73 -6.51
CA ARG A 27 7.53 6.23 -5.91
C ARG A 27 8.15 5.15 -5.05
N LYS A 28 9.40 4.79 -5.35
CA LYS A 28 10.18 3.85 -4.57
C LYS A 28 10.69 4.51 -3.28
N SER A 29 10.70 3.77 -2.17
CA SER A 29 11.30 4.24 -0.91
C SER A 29 12.79 4.53 -1.05
N SER A 30 13.28 5.60 -0.42
CA SER A 30 14.72 5.95 -0.38
C SER A 30 15.59 4.94 0.37
N HIS A 31 14.99 4.07 1.20
CA HIS A 31 15.69 2.98 1.90
C HIS A 31 15.85 1.71 1.05
N SER A 32 15.49 1.78 -0.24
CA SER A 32 15.60 0.70 -1.22
C SER A 32 17.01 0.62 -1.81
N ASN A 33 17.97 0.03 -1.08
CA ASN A 33 19.24 -0.40 -1.68
C ASN A 33 19.11 -1.80 -2.29
N HIS A 34 20.05 -2.17 -3.19
CA HIS A 34 20.05 -3.37 -4.05
C HIS A 34 19.67 -4.73 -3.41
N GLN A 35 19.65 -4.84 -2.09
CA GLN A 35 19.43 -6.08 -1.34
C GLN A 35 18.24 -6.04 -0.36
N SER A 36 17.57 -4.89 -0.14
CA SER A 36 16.54 -4.77 0.91
C SER A 36 15.11 -4.80 0.38
N ASN A 37 14.14 -5.04 1.27
CA ASN A 37 12.70 -5.17 0.97
C ASN A 37 12.10 -3.83 0.50
N CYS A 38 12.06 -3.63 -0.82
CA CYS A 38 11.75 -2.35 -1.43
C CYS A 38 10.23 -2.20 -1.64
N VAL A 39 9.61 -1.20 -1.02
CA VAL A 39 8.20 -0.87 -1.24
C VAL A 39 8.07 0.33 -2.18
N GLU A 40 7.10 0.30 -3.10
CA GLU A 40 6.66 1.45 -3.88
C GLU A 40 5.28 1.93 -3.38
N ILE A 41 5.09 3.25 -3.35
CA ILE A 41 3.83 3.90 -2.96
C ILE A 41 3.30 4.79 -4.09
N ALA A 42 1.99 4.82 -4.28
CA ALA A 42 1.34 5.73 -5.21
C ALA A 42 0.01 6.24 -4.67
N GLU A 43 -0.33 7.49 -5.01
CA GLU A 43 -1.71 7.96 -4.95
C GLU A 43 -2.45 7.37 -6.16
N LEU A 44 -3.51 6.62 -5.90
CA LEU A 44 -4.30 5.95 -6.95
C LEU A 44 -5.47 6.84 -7.39
N ASP A 45 -6.06 7.55 -6.44
CA ASP A 45 -7.10 8.55 -6.64
C ASP A 45 -7.00 9.63 -5.54
N ARG A 46 -8.04 10.46 -5.37
CA ARG A 46 -8.05 11.55 -4.38
C ARG A 46 -7.97 11.10 -2.93
N ASN A 47 -8.38 9.88 -2.63
CA ASN A 47 -8.52 9.37 -1.26
C ASN A 47 -7.80 8.03 -1.02
N SER A 48 -7.28 7.39 -2.07
CA SER A 48 -6.66 6.06 -2.00
C SER A 48 -5.15 6.10 -2.24
N VAL A 49 -4.43 5.29 -1.46
CA VAL A 49 -2.98 5.09 -1.51
C VAL A 49 -2.70 3.60 -1.71
N GLY A 50 -1.86 3.28 -2.70
CA GLY A 50 -1.42 1.92 -3.00
C GLY A 50 0.00 1.64 -2.50
N PHE A 51 0.23 0.45 -1.98
CA PHE A 51 1.55 -0.10 -1.64
C PHE A 51 1.78 -1.39 -2.43
N ARG A 52 2.98 -1.56 -2.99
CA ARG A 52 3.37 -2.82 -3.66
C ARG A 52 4.84 -3.15 -3.43
N ASP A 53 5.19 -4.41 -3.67
CA ASP A 53 6.60 -4.84 -3.75
C ASP A 53 7.24 -4.29 -5.03
N SER A 54 8.37 -3.59 -4.88
CA SER A 54 9.14 -3.11 -6.03
C SER A 54 9.69 -4.25 -6.88
N LYS A 55 9.90 -5.44 -6.29
CA LYS A 55 10.45 -6.63 -6.94
C LYS A 55 9.38 -7.40 -7.70
N ASP A 56 8.11 -7.28 -7.29
CA ASP A 56 6.96 -7.88 -7.96
C ASP A 56 5.93 -6.81 -8.35
N ARG A 57 6.27 -6.04 -9.40
CA ARG A 57 5.43 -4.92 -9.87
C ARG A 57 4.09 -5.34 -10.46
N GLN A 58 3.96 -6.61 -10.83
CA GLN A 58 2.73 -7.21 -11.36
C GLN A 58 1.94 -7.97 -10.28
N GLY A 59 2.53 -8.11 -9.08
CA GLY A 59 1.93 -8.72 -7.92
C GLY A 59 0.83 -7.86 -7.29
N PRO A 60 0.29 -8.31 -6.15
CA PRO A 60 -0.81 -7.64 -5.47
C PRO A 60 -0.45 -6.23 -4.99
N VAL A 61 -1.42 -5.32 -5.09
CA VAL A 61 -1.35 -3.96 -4.54
C VAL A 61 -2.25 -3.88 -3.32
N LEU A 62 -1.69 -3.50 -2.18
CA LEU A 62 -2.47 -3.17 -0.98
C LEU A 62 -2.99 -1.73 -1.13
N VAL A 63 -4.31 -1.54 -1.02
CA VAL A 63 -4.94 -0.23 -1.16
C VAL A 63 -5.56 0.19 0.16
N PHE A 64 -5.23 1.40 0.60
CA PHE A 64 -5.75 2.01 1.82
C PHE A 64 -6.31 3.39 1.49
N THR A 65 -7.21 3.89 2.33
CA THR A 65 -7.46 5.34 2.36
C THR A 65 -6.21 6.08 2.82
N ARG A 66 -6.12 7.39 2.53
CA ARG A 66 -5.01 8.22 3.03
C ARG A 66 -4.87 8.15 4.56
N GLY A 67 -5.98 8.22 5.29
CA GLY A 67 -5.98 8.17 6.76
C GLY A 67 -5.50 6.81 7.30
N GLU A 68 -5.91 5.72 6.66
CA GLU A 68 -5.44 4.37 7.03
C GLU A 68 -3.95 4.19 6.72
N ALA A 69 -3.47 4.70 5.58
CA ALA A 69 -2.05 4.66 5.25
C ALA A 69 -1.20 5.44 6.27
N GLU A 70 -1.66 6.63 6.69
CA GLU A 70 -1.01 7.42 7.74
C GLU A 70 -0.98 6.67 9.08
N ALA A 71 -2.10 6.09 9.49
CA ALA A 71 -2.20 5.31 10.73
C ALA A 71 -1.30 4.06 10.70
N PHE A 72 -1.28 3.35 9.56
CA PHE A 72 -0.43 2.19 9.35
C PHE A 72 1.05 2.53 9.45
N ILE A 73 1.50 3.58 8.76
CA ILE A 73 2.90 4.04 8.82
C ILE A 73 3.28 4.48 10.25
N ALA A 74 2.37 5.18 10.93
CA ALA A 74 2.58 5.57 12.32
C ALA A 74 2.73 4.36 13.25
N GLY A 75 1.89 3.33 13.07
CA GLY A 75 2.00 2.07 13.84
C GLY A 75 3.30 1.33 13.57
N ILE A 76 3.77 1.27 12.32
CA ILE A 76 5.09 0.70 11.98
C ILE A 76 6.20 1.45 12.72
N ALA A 77 6.17 2.79 12.69
CA ALA A 77 7.19 3.61 13.33
C ALA A 77 7.21 3.44 14.87
N ARG A 78 6.07 3.09 15.46
CA ARG A 78 5.93 2.79 16.90
C ARG A 78 6.33 1.36 17.26
N GLY A 79 6.47 0.48 16.27
CA GLY A 79 6.75 -0.95 16.48
C GLY A 79 5.50 -1.76 16.84
N ASP A 80 4.30 -1.25 16.52
CA ASP A 80 3.02 -1.87 16.91
C ASP A 80 2.73 -3.19 16.16
N PHE A 81 3.50 -3.51 15.12
CA PHE A 81 3.30 -4.67 14.23
C PHE A 81 4.49 -5.65 14.25
N ALA A 82 5.03 -5.97 15.43
CA ALA A 82 6.07 -7.00 15.54
C ALA A 82 5.52 -8.36 15.07
N ALA A 83 6.29 -9.07 14.24
CA ALA A 83 6.02 -10.47 13.93
C ALA A 83 6.37 -11.32 15.14
N GLU A 84 5.40 -12.08 15.65
CA GLU A 84 5.58 -13.12 16.67
C GLU A 84 6.40 -14.31 16.14
#